data_AF-A0AAW6XLS5-F1
#
_entry.id   AF-A0AAW6XLS5-F1
#
_cell.length_a   1.000
_cell.length_b   1.000
_cell.length_c   1.000
_cell.angle_alpha   90.00
_cell.angle_beta   90.00
_cell.angle_gamma   90.00
#
_symmetry.space_group_name_H-M   'P 1'
#
loop_
_entity.id
_entity.type
_entity.pdbx_description
1 polymer ?
#
loop_
_entity_poly.entity_id
_entity_poly.type
_entity_poly.pdbx_seq_one_letter_code
_entity_poly.pdbx_strand_id
1 'polypeptide(L)'
;MNEVTLSNNLQQIELDLRQENEQIGKSIWKIGCMLKHVKENDLTHGQFMDWYKNLGYNKNFVSKAITIADKLSNFPTLGNIGTEALYLIATLPDEQKQEQIERIESGDNPTVRELQEIKRENNRLKSENARLEQQKENLAEQALSAKIVEKEVIKEVIPDDYESTKQLNQTLLGKNKELSKMVDDALQHEEYLKSQLKEFYAKRDEVNHKSAKYDELTEAIKQSEGKLNSYQKKIASYKNITELLKKGDLLLLEMSGLIYADETHYIQRDGLIKQEFDSLVDRGLKLFNDLDMKRKNTEILEGEVL
;
A
#
# COMPACT_ATOMS: atom_id res chain seq x y z
N MET A 1 -6.75 33.06 8.50
CA MET A 1 -6.67 31.94 9.47
C MET A 1 -7.58 30.86 8.93
N ASN A 2 -7.05 29.71 8.54
CA ASN A 2 -7.89 28.55 8.25
C ASN A 2 -8.12 27.86 9.58
N GLU A 3 -9.30 28.06 10.17
CA GLU A 3 -9.69 27.33 11.38
C GLU A 3 -9.88 25.87 11.02
N VAL A 4 -9.21 24.97 11.74
CA VAL A 4 -9.41 23.53 11.60
C VAL A 4 -10.79 23.21 12.18
N THR A 5 -11.73 22.79 11.35
CA THR A 5 -13.03 22.30 11.79
C THR A 5 -12.87 20.95 12.48
N LEU A 6 -12.95 20.92 13.81
CA LEU A 6 -12.83 19.70 14.61
C LEU A 6 -14.20 19.04 14.79
N SER A 7 -14.25 17.71 14.69
CA SER A 7 -15.44 16.93 15.05
C SER A 7 -15.71 17.02 16.55
N ASN A 8 -16.98 17.01 16.98
CA ASN A 8 -17.35 16.91 18.40
C ASN A 8 -17.38 15.45 18.91
N ASN A 9 -17.05 14.48 18.05
CA ASN A 9 -17.02 13.06 18.38
C ASN A 9 -15.59 12.59 18.64
N LEU A 10 -15.29 12.13 19.85
CA LEU A 10 -13.97 11.62 20.26
C LEU A 10 -13.45 10.50 19.35
N GLN A 11 -14.30 9.55 18.95
CA GLN A 11 -13.89 8.45 18.06
C GLN A 11 -13.50 8.95 16.66
N GLN A 12 -14.15 10.02 16.19
CA GLN A 12 -13.81 10.65 14.92
C GLN A 12 -12.48 11.40 15.02
N ILE A 13 -12.27 12.16 16.10
CA ILE A 13 -10.98 12.83 16.36
C ILE A 13 -9.85 11.80 16.45
N GLU A 14 -10.07 10.65 17.12
CA GLU A 14 -9.08 9.58 17.21
C GLU A 14 -8.74 8.97 15.85
N LEU A 15 -9.75 8.77 14.98
CA LEU A 15 -9.55 8.30 13.62
C LEU A 15 -8.76 9.30 12.78
N ASP A 16 -9.15 10.58 12.82
CA ASP A 16 -8.50 11.67 12.09
C ASP A 16 -7.03 11.81 12.55
N LEU A 17 -6.77 11.75 13.86
CA LEU A 17 -5.41 11.76 14.42
C LEU A 17 -4.58 10.56 13.96
N ARG A 18 -5.16 9.36 13.91
CA ARG A 18 -4.45 8.17 13.39
C ARG A 18 -4.09 8.34 11.92
N GLN A 19 -5.01 8.86 11.11
CA GLN A 19 -4.78 9.11 9.69
C GLN A 19 -3.68 10.15 9.45
N GLU A 20 -3.76 11.30 10.12
CA GLU A 20 -2.74 12.35 10.01
C GLU A 20 -1.36 11.86 10.48
N ASN A 21 -1.31 11.11 11.60
CA ASN A 21 -0.07 10.52 12.08
C ASN A 21 0.53 9.52 11.08
N GLU A 22 -0.31 8.75 10.37
CA GLU A 22 0.15 7.81 9.36
C GLU A 22 0.80 8.52 8.16
N GLN A 23 0.39 9.77 7.89
CA GLN A 23 0.94 10.59 6.82
C GLN A 23 2.26 11.28 7.18
N ILE A 24 2.64 11.37 8.45
CA ILE A 24 3.86 12.09 8.88
C ILE A 24 5.11 11.46 8.24
N GLY A 25 5.33 10.15 8.44
CA GLY A 25 6.50 9.46 7.89
C GLY A 25 6.54 9.45 6.36
N LYS A 26 5.38 9.26 5.73
CA LYS A 26 5.20 9.32 4.26
C LYS A 26 5.54 10.70 3.71
N SER A 27 5.12 11.77 4.40
CA SER A 27 5.39 13.15 4.00
C SER A 27 6.88 13.48 4.11
N ILE A 28 7.56 13.06 5.19
CA ILE A 28 9.00 13.27 5.37
C ILE A 28 9.80 12.61 4.24
N TRP A 29 9.46 11.37 3.88
CA TRP A 29 10.12 10.66 2.79
C TRP A 29 9.92 11.37 1.44
N LYS A 30 8.67 11.75 1.10
CA LYS A 30 8.36 12.48 -0.14
C LYS A 30 9.14 13.78 -0.25
N ILE A 31 9.16 14.56 0.85
CA ILE A 31 9.95 15.77 0.93
C ILE A 31 11.42 15.46 0.70
N GLY A 32 11.96 14.40 1.31
CA GLY A 32 13.32 13.91 1.07
C GLY A 32 13.63 13.61 -0.40
N CYS A 33 12.74 12.91 -1.10
CA CYS A 33 12.88 12.62 -2.53
C CYS A 33 12.90 13.90 -3.38
N MET A 34 11.98 14.83 -3.12
CA MET A 34 11.94 16.11 -3.83
C MET A 34 13.21 16.95 -3.57
N LEU A 35 13.64 17.02 -2.31
CA LEU A 35 14.88 17.71 -1.92
C LEU A 35 16.11 17.08 -2.59
N LYS A 36 16.18 15.74 -2.66
CA LYS A 36 17.25 15.01 -3.34
C LYS A 36 17.24 15.29 -4.84
N HIS A 37 16.08 15.22 -5.48
CA HIS A 37 15.91 15.48 -6.90
C HIS A 37 16.40 16.89 -7.28
N VAL A 38 15.93 17.92 -6.58
CA VAL A 38 16.32 19.32 -6.84
C VAL A 38 17.82 19.54 -6.60
N LYS A 39 18.39 18.89 -5.58
CA LYS A 39 19.82 18.94 -5.27
C LYS A 39 20.69 18.32 -6.36
N GLU A 40 20.21 17.23 -6.99
CA GLU A 40 20.96 16.46 -7.97
C GLU A 40 20.76 16.94 -9.42
N ASN A 41 19.62 17.55 -9.75
CA ASN A 41 19.23 17.81 -11.14
C ASN A 41 19.00 19.29 -11.48
N ASP A 42 18.53 20.13 -10.53
CA ASP A 42 17.97 21.44 -10.88
C ASP A 42 18.82 22.64 -10.46
N LEU A 43 19.62 22.52 -9.39
CA LEU A 43 20.35 23.66 -8.81
C LEU A 43 21.87 23.53 -8.92
N THR A 44 22.53 24.63 -9.33
CA THR A 44 23.99 24.71 -9.37
C THR A 44 24.60 24.82 -7.96
N HIS A 45 25.87 24.45 -7.81
CA HIS A 45 26.55 24.36 -6.50
C HIS A 45 26.44 25.68 -5.71
N GLY A 46 25.79 25.64 -4.55
CA GLY A 46 25.58 26.80 -3.67
C GLY A 46 24.13 27.33 -3.63
N GLN A 47 23.34 27.16 -4.69
CA GLN A 47 21.95 27.67 -4.77
C GLN A 47 20.95 26.84 -3.96
N PHE A 48 21.27 25.57 -3.69
CA PHE A 48 20.41 24.66 -2.93
C PHE A 48 20.11 25.17 -1.52
N MET A 49 21.09 25.83 -0.88
CA MET A 49 20.92 26.32 0.50
C MET A 49 19.89 27.42 0.62
N ASP A 50 19.94 28.39 -0.29
CA ASP A 50 19.03 29.54 -0.27
C ASP A 50 17.62 29.11 -0.69
N TRP A 51 17.51 28.18 -1.65
CA TRP A 51 16.24 27.63 -2.09
C TRP A 51 15.45 26.95 -0.96
N TYR A 52 16.04 26.00 -0.23
CA TYR A 52 15.28 25.32 0.83
C TYR A 52 14.99 26.24 2.03
N LYS A 53 15.83 27.25 2.30
CA LYS A 53 15.57 28.25 3.36
C LYS A 53 14.37 29.11 3.02
N ASN A 54 14.21 29.51 1.76
CA ASN A 54 13.05 30.27 1.30
C ASN A 54 11.73 29.47 1.42
N LEU A 55 11.80 28.13 1.40
CA LEU A 55 10.68 27.25 1.68
C LEU A 55 10.41 27.03 3.17
N GLY A 56 11.22 27.63 4.06
CA GLY A 56 11.11 27.48 5.51
C GLY A 56 11.78 26.23 6.08
N TYR A 57 12.51 25.46 5.28
CA TYR A 57 13.24 24.30 5.78
C TYR A 57 14.60 24.69 6.39
N ASN A 58 15.02 23.95 7.41
CA ASN A 58 16.35 24.09 7.99
C ASN A 58 17.31 22.99 7.47
N LYS A 59 18.62 23.26 7.55
CA LYS A 59 19.66 22.34 7.08
C LYS A 59 19.57 20.94 7.71
N ASN A 60 19.23 20.87 8.99
CA ASN A 60 19.18 19.62 9.74
C ASN A 60 18.07 18.71 9.21
N PHE A 61 16.86 19.26 9.06
CA PHE A 61 15.73 18.56 8.47
C PHE A 61 16.02 18.12 7.04
N VAL A 62 16.53 19.03 6.19
CA VAL A 62 16.85 18.73 4.78
C VAL A 62 17.85 17.57 4.68
N SER A 63 18.91 17.61 5.48
CA SER A 63 19.90 16.54 5.51
C SER A 63 19.27 15.20 5.91
N LYS A 64 18.46 15.19 6.97
CA LYS A 64 17.80 13.97 7.46
C LYS A 64 16.81 13.42 6.44
N ALA A 65 15.96 14.26 5.87
CA ALA A 65 14.98 13.87 4.88
C ALA A 65 15.64 13.27 3.63
N ILE A 66 16.73 13.86 3.12
CA ILE A 66 17.49 13.29 2.00
C ILE A 66 18.10 11.94 2.39
N THR A 67 18.71 11.81 3.58
CA THR A 67 19.27 10.53 4.06
C THR A 67 18.20 9.45 4.17
N ILE A 68 17.02 9.79 4.69
CA ILE A 68 15.87 8.90 4.80
C ILE A 68 15.46 8.41 3.40
N ALA A 69 15.30 9.33 2.44
CA ALA A 69 14.93 9.00 1.06
C ALA A 69 16.01 8.18 0.33
N ASP A 70 17.29 8.35 0.66
CA ASP A 70 18.39 7.60 0.04
C ASP A 70 18.54 6.17 0.58
N LYS A 71 18.29 5.99 1.89
CA LYS A 71 18.61 4.74 2.60
C LYS A 71 17.41 3.85 2.90
N LEU A 72 16.19 4.39 2.89
CA LEU A 72 14.96 3.64 3.10
C LEU A 72 14.21 3.51 1.79
N SER A 73 14.17 2.29 1.25
CA SER A 73 13.32 1.90 0.13
C SER A 73 12.00 1.37 0.69
N ASN A 74 10.87 1.86 0.18
CA ASN A 74 9.49 1.40 0.40
C ASN A 74 8.59 2.27 1.33
N PHE A 75 7.33 2.38 0.90
CA PHE A 75 6.37 3.47 1.16
C PHE A 75 5.17 3.13 2.08
N PRO A 76 4.76 1.85 2.29
CA PRO A 76 3.62 1.53 3.16
C PRO A 76 3.92 1.56 4.66
N THR A 77 5.18 1.36 5.07
CA THR A 77 5.53 0.93 6.44
C THR A 77 6.24 1.97 7.30
N LEU A 78 6.19 3.26 6.93
CA LEU A 78 6.76 4.35 7.73
C LEU A 78 5.72 5.11 8.58
N GLY A 79 4.48 4.64 8.62
CA GLY A 79 3.36 5.31 9.29
C GLY A 79 3.62 5.52 10.78
N ASN A 80 3.28 6.71 11.30
CA ASN A 80 3.49 7.16 12.69
C ASN A 80 4.95 7.35 13.15
N ILE A 81 5.96 7.18 12.30
CA ILE A 81 7.36 7.38 12.68
C ILE A 81 7.82 8.82 12.39
N GLY A 82 8.29 9.51 13.44
CA GLY A 82 8.84 10.85 13.32
C GLY A 82 10.20 10.91 12.63
N THR A 83 10.60 12.09 12.17
CA THR A 83 11.85 12.32 11.40
C THR A 83 13.10 11.77 12.09
N GLU A 84 13.19 11.88 13.42
CA GLU A 84 14.37 11.43 14.17
C GLU A 84 14.51 9.91 14.18
N ALA A 85 13.41 9.20 14.41
CA ALA A 85 13.40 7.75 14.41
C ALA A 85 13.69 7.21 13.00
N LEU A 86 13.06 7.78 11.96
CA LEU A 86 13.36 7.44 10.57
C LEU A 86 14.83 7.66 10.23
N TYR A 87 15.40 8.79 10.66
CA TYR A 87 16.82 9.07 10.43
C TYR A 87 17.74 8.08 11.16
N LEU A 88 17.42 7.71 12.40
CA LEU A 88 18.21 6.73 13.14
C LEU A 88 18.19 5.37 12.44
N ILE A 89 17.01 4.88 12.04
CA ILE A 89 16.85 3.62 11.29
C ILE A 89 17.64 3.68 9.98
N ALA A 90 17.54 4.77 9.21
CA ALA A 90 18.29 4.98 7.97
C ALA A 90 19.81 4.89 8.14
N THR A 91 20.33 5.20 9.34
CA THR A 91 21.77 5.14 9.67
C THR A 91 22.23 3.82 10.30
N LEU A 92 21.34 2.85 10.52
CA LEU A 92 21.70 1.53 11.02
C LEU A 92 22.35 0.67 9.91
N PRO A 93 23.18 -0.33 10.28
CA PRO A 93 23.61 -1.40 9.39
C PRO A 93 22.41 -2.09 8.72
N ASP A 94 22.60 -2.65 7.53
CA ASP A 94 21.48 -3.14 6.71
C ASP A 94 20.65 -4.24 7.38
N GLU A 95 21.29 -5.15 8.14
CA GLU A 95 20.61 -6.21 8.89
C GLU A 95 19.65 -5.65 9.96
N GLN A 96 20.15 -4.76 10.83
CA GLN A 96 19.35 -4.16 11.88
C GLN A 96 18.32 -3.15 11.34
N LYS A 97 18.66 -2.46 10.25
CA LYS A 97 17.72 -1.59 9.55
C LYS A 97 16.51 -2.39 9.07
N GLN A 98 16.75 -3.56 8.46
CA GLN A 98 15.70 -4.46 8.01
C GLN A 98 14.85 -4.98 9.18
N GLU A 99 15.48 -5.35 10.29
CA GLU A 99 14.79 -5.76 11.52
C GLU A 99 13.85 -4.65 12.05
N GLN A 100 14.32 -3.39 12.09
CA GLN A 100 13.47 -2.28 12.53
C GLN A 100 12.31 -2.02 11.56
N ILE A 101 12.53 -2.20 10.26
CA ILE A 101 11.45 -2.09 9.26
C ILE A 101 10.39 -3.16 9.54
N GLU A 102 10.79 -4.43 9.70
CA GLU A 102 9.88 -5.56 9.98
C GLU A 102 9.07 -5.39 11.27
N ARG A 103 9.67 -4.82 12.32
CA ARG A 103 8.96 -4.45 13.55
C ARG A 103 7.85 -3.43 13.29
N ILE A 104 8.14 -2.41 12.49
CA ILE A 104 7.15 -1.39 12.12
C ILE A 104 6.04 -1.99 11.26
N GLU A 105 6.36 -2.90 10.32
CA GLU A 105 5.33 -3.59 9.51
C GLU A 105 4.41 -4.46 10.37
N SER A 106 4.92 -4.97 11.49
CA SER A 106 4.17 -5.75 12.48
C SER A 106 3.32 -4.88 13.44
N GLY A 107 3.37 -3.56 13.28
CA GLY A 107 2.63 -2.58 14.10
C GLY A 107 3.35 -2.13 15.36
N ASP A 108 4.62 -2.52 15.56
CA ASP A 108 5.45 -2.08 16.69
C ASP A 108 6.35 -0.91 16.27
N ASN A 109 6.17 0.24 16.92
CA ASN A 109 6.88 1.47 16.56
C ASN A 109 8.07 1.69 17.50
N PRO A 110 9.32 1.57 17.02
CA PRO A 110 10.49 1.75 17.87
C PRO A 110 10.60 3.20 18.34
N THR A 111 10.92 3.38 19.61
CA THR A 111 11.15 4.70 20.19
C THR A 111 12.53 5.23 19.80
N VAL A 112 12.66 6.56 19.76
CA VAL A 112 13.95 7.23 19.50
C VAL A 112 15.03 6.79 20.50
N ARG A 113 14.66 6.52 21.75
CA ARG A 113 15.58 6.09 22.79
C ARG A 113 16.15 4.71 22.51
N GLU A 114 15.30 3.76 22.15
CA GLU A 114 15.72 2.39 21.79
C GLU A 114 16.66 2.43 20.58
N LEU A 115 16.30 3.19 19.53
CA LEU A 115 17.13 3.35 18.34
C LEU A 115 18.49 4.00 18.64
N GLN A 116 18.54 4.94 19.59
CA GLN A 116 19.81 5.53 20.04
C GLN A 116 20.68 4.54 20.81
N GLU A 117 20.08 3.68 21.63
CA GLU A 117 20.79 2.63 22.37
C GLU A 117 21.38 1.59 21.40
N ILE A 118 20.59 1.12 20.42
CA ILE A 118 21.05 0.25 19.33
C ILE A 118 22.24 0.90 18.61
N LYS A 119 22.13 2.17 18.23
CA LYS A 119 23.21 2.89 17.53
C LYS A 119 24.48 3.02 18.37
N ARG A 120 24.36 3.26 19.68
CA ARG A 120 25.51 3.31 20.60
C ARG A 120 26.21 1.97 20.69
N GLU A 121 25.45 0.89 20.80
CA GLU A 121 26.01 -0.45 20.87
C GLU A 121 26.74 -0.85 19.59
N ASN A 122 26.18 -0.53 18.43
CA ASN A 122 26.88 -0.75 17.16
C ASN A 122 28.21 0.00 17.07
N ASN A 123 28.23 1.27 17.51
CA ASN A 123 29.47 2.05 17.52
C ASN A 123 30.51 1.45 18.47
N ARG A 124 30.06 0.92 19.63
CA ARG A 124 30.92 0.23 20.60
C ARG A 124 31.52 -1.03 19.96
N LEU A 125 30.70 -1.90 19.40
CA LEU A 125 31.14 -3.13 18.74
C LEU A 125 32.10 -2.85 17.58
N LYS A 126 31.81 -1.81 16.78
CA LYS A 126 32.70 -1.40 15.68
C LYS A 126 34.08 -0.95 16.18
N SER A 127 34.12 -0.20 17.28
CA SER A 127 35.39 0.24 17.88
C SER A 127 36.17 -0.93 18.49
N GLU A 128 35.48 -1.90 19.08
CA GLU A 128 36.07 -3.10 19.68
C GLU A 128 36.66 -4.01 18.60
N ASN A 129 35.93 -4.24 17.50
CA ASN A 129 36.42 -4.99 16.35
C ASN A 129 37.65 -4.35 15.71
N ALA A 130 37.65 -3.03 15.51
CA ALA A 130 38.81 -2.32 14.97
C ALA A 130 40.06 -2.47 15.86
N ARG A 131 39.87 -2.43 17.19
CA ARG A 131 40.95 -2.66 18.15
C ARG A 131 41.47 -4.10 18.12
N LEU A 132 40.57 -5.08 17.98
CA LEU A 132 40.94 -6.49 17.86
C LEU A 132 41.69 -6.77 16.55
N GLU A 133 41.28 -6.16 15.44
CA GLU A 133 42.00 -6.25 14.16
C GLU A 133 43.41 -5.68 14.27
N GLN A 134 43.56 -4.49 14.87
CA GLN A 134 44.88 -3.90 15.10
C GLN A 134 45.76 -4.76 16.02
N GLN A 135 45.17 -5.39 17.04
CA GLN A 135 45.90 -6.31 17.92
C GLN A 135 46.35 -7.57 17.17
N LYS A 136 45.51 -8.12 16.28
CA LYS A 136 45.87 -9.25 15.42
C LYS A 136 47.01 -8.89 14.46
N GLU A 137 46.95 -7.73 13.84
CA GLU A 137 48.00 -7.22 12.95
C GLU A 137 49.33 -7.06 13.70
N ASN A 138 49.30 -6.41 14.87
CA ASN A 138 50.49 -6.29 15.74
C ASN A 138 51.05 -7.65 16.17
N LEU A 139 50.21 -8.61 16.52
CA LEU A 139 50.65 -9.98 16.89
C LEU A 139 51.25 -10.73 15.69
N ALA A 140 50.69 -10.55 14.49
CA ALA A 140 51.25 -11.11 13.26
C ALA A 140 52.61 -10.49 12.93
N GLU A 141 52.76 -9.18 13.07
CA GLU A 141 54.05 -8.49 12.92
C GLU A 141 55.07 -8.91 13.99
N GLN A 142 54.62 -9.17 15.22
CA GLN A 142 55.48 -9.69 16.29
C GLN A 142 55.96 -11.12 16.00
N ALA A 143 55.08 -11.95 15.42
CA ALA A 143 55.44 -13.30 14.98
C ALA A 143 56.41 -13.30 13.78
N LEU A 144 56.29 -12.33 12.85
CA LEU A 144 57.22 -12.16 11.74
C LEU A 144 58.55 -11.50 12.14
N SER A 145 58.56 -10.65 13.17
CA SER A 145 59.76 -9.92 13.64
C SER A 145 60.55 -10.63 14.75
N ALA A 146 60.15 -11.86 15.12
CA ALA A 146 60.94 -12.73 15.99
C ALA A 146 62.26 -13.13 15.31
N LYS A 147 63.22 -12.21 15.39
CA LYS A 147 64.59 -12.33 14.91
C LYS A 147 65.27 -13.44 15.70
N ILE A 148 65.87 -14.37 14.96
CA ILE A 148 66.73 -15.46 15.43
C ILE A 148 67.77 -14.89 16.40
N VAL A 149 67.64 -15.23 17.68
CA VAL A 149 68.68 -14.99 18.69
C VAL A 149 69.52 -16.26 18.75
N GLU A 150 70.76 -16.16 18.26
CA GLU A 150 71.78 -17.19 18.47
C GLU A 150 71.98 -17.38 19.97
N LYS A 151 71.64 -18.57 20.47
CA LYS A 151 71.92 -19.01 21.84
C LYS A 151 72.94 -20.13 21.76
N GLU A 152 74.04 -19.94 22.47
CA GLU A 152 75.12 -20.91 22.63
C GLU A 152 74.60 -22.31 23.02
N VAL A 153 75.27 -23.30 22.45
CA VAL A 153 75.01 -24.73 22.55
C VAL A 153 74.83 -25.18 24.00
N ILE A 154 73.60 -25.54 24.35
CA ILE A 154 73.29 -26.43 25.46
C ILE A 154 72.58 -27.64 24.84
N LYS A 155 73.11 -28.84 25.11
CA LYS A 155 72.64 -30.15 24.61
C LYS A 155 71.18 -30.15 24.15
N GLU A 156 70.96 -30.43 22.88
CA GLU A 156 69.65 -30.75 22.31
C GLU A 156 69.16 -32.06 22.94
N VAL A 157 68.49 -31.94 24.09
CA VAL A 157 67.65 -33.01 24.62
C VAL A 157 66.33 -32.84 23.88
N ILE A 158 66.11 -33.66 22.85
CA ILE A 158 64.79 -33.80 22.24
C ILE A 158 63.85 -34.19 23.39
N PRO A 159 62.88 -33.35 23.76
CA PRO A 159 61.89 -33.72 24.77
C PRO A 159 61.21 -35.03 24.34
N ASP A 160 60.97 -35.95 25.28
CA ASP A 160 60.38 -37.27 24.98
C ASP A 160 59.05 -37.18 24.21
N ASP A 161 58.34 -36.05 24.31
CA ASP A 161 57.05 -35.74 23.71
C ASP A 161 57.12 -34.98 22.37
N TYR A 162 58.31 -34.69 21.84
CA TYR A 162 58.49 -33.88 20.63
C TYR A 162 57.85 -34.52 19.38
N GLU A 163 58.08 -35.80 19.14
CA GLU A 163 57.50 -36.51 17.99
C GLU A 163 55.97 -36.65 18.13
N SER A 164 55.47 -36.85 19.34
CA SER A 164 54.02 -36.86 19.62
C SER A 164 53.39 -35.50 19.34
N THR A 165 54.06 -34.40 19.72
CA THR A 165 53.61 -33.03 19.47
C THR A 165 53.61 -32.69 17.97
N LYS A 166 54.61 -33.16 17.23
CA LYS A 166 54.71 -32.99 15.78
C LYS A 166 53.59 -33.73 15.03
N GLN A 167 53.30 -34.97 15.41
CA GLN A 167 52.18 -35.75 14.87
C GLN A 167 50.82 -35.12 15.20
N LEU A 168 50.65 -34.60 16.41
CA LEU A 168 49.45 -33.87 16.82
C LEU A 168 49.24 -32.61 15.97
N ASN A 169 50.29 -31.81 15.75
CA ASN A 169 50.23 -30.62 14.92
C ASN A 169 49.88 -30.95 13.45
N GLN A 170 50.44 -32.01 12.88
CA GLN A 170 50.07 -32.46 11.52
C GLN A 170 48.58 -32.86 11.44
N THR A 171 48.07 -33.54 12.47
CA THR A 171 46.66 -33.95 12.54
C THR A 171 45.74 -32.73 12.69
N LEU A 172 46.10 -31.76 13.54
CA LEU A 172 45.38 -30.50 13.71
C LEU A 172 45.36 -29.69 12.41
N LEU A 173 46.47 -29.65 11.66
CA LEU A 173 46.53 -28.99 10.36
C LEU A 173 45.58 -29.64 9.35
N GLY A 174 45.50 -30.98 9.34
CA GLY A 174 44.55 -31.73 8.52
C GLY A 174 43.11 -31.38 8.87
N LYS A 175 42.76 -31.43 10.17
CA LYS A 175 41.42 -31.06 10.64
C LYS A 175 41.05 -29.61 10.34
N ASN A 176 41.98 -28.66 10.47
CA ASN A 176 41.73 -27.26 10.12
C ASN A 176 41.44 -27.09 8.63
N LYS A 177 42.11 -27.84 7.74
CA LYS A 177 41.80 -27.83 6.31
C LYS A 177 40.41 -28.39 6.02
N GLU A 178 40.02 -29.48 6.67
CA GLU A 178 38.66 -30.05 6.54
C GLU A 178 37.59 -29.10 7.05
N LEU A 179 37.83 -28.46 8.20
CA LEU A 179 36.94 -27.43 8.76
C LEU A 179 36.80 -26.23 7.82
N SER A 180 37.92 -25.74 7.26
CA SER A 180 37.89 -24.64 6.29
C SER A 180 37.04 -25.00 5.07
N LYS A 181 37.16 -26.24 4.56
CA LYS A 181 36.36 -26.70 3.44
C LYS A 181 34.87 -26.80 3.79
N MET A 182 34.54 -27.31 4.97
CA MET A 182 33.14 -27.36 5.44
C MET A 182 32.51 -25.97 5.60
N VAL A 183 33.30 -24.99 6.05
CA VAL A 183 32.84 -23.59 6.14
C VAL A 183 32.58 -23.01 4.75
N ASP A 184 33.48 -23.23 3.79
CA ASP A 184 33.28 -22.78 2.42
C ASP A 184 32.04 -23.43 1.79
N ASP A 185 31.86 -24.74 1.96
CA ASP A 185 30.69 -25.47 1.46
C ASP A 185 29.39 -24.94 2.10
N ALA A 186 29.41 -24.61 3.39
CA ALA A 186 28.26 -24.04 4.11
C ALA A 186 27.92 -22.62 3.60
N LEU A 187 28.92 -21.77 3.35
CA LEU A 187 28.73 -20.43 2.79
C LEU A 187 28.13 -20.49 1.39
N GLN A 188 28.61 -21.40 0.54
CA GLN A 188 28.03 -21.61 -0.79
C GLN A 188 26.57 -22.07 -0.71
N HIS A 189 26.25 -22.95 0.25
CA HIS A 189 24.87 -23.39 0.46
C HIS A 189 23.96 -22.26 0.95
N GLU A 190 24.45 -21.41 1.85
CA GLU A 190 23.73 -20.23 2.34
C GLU A 190 23.41 -19.26 1.19
N GLU A 191 24.38 -19.00 0.31
CA GLU A 191 24.20 -18.11 -0.84
C GLU A 191 23.20 -18.67 -1.84
N TYR A 192 23.23 -19.98 -2.08
CA TYR A 192 22.21 -20.68 -2.88
C TYR A 192 20.79 -20.55 -2.27
N LEU A 193 20.66 -20.76 -0.96
CA LEU A 193 19.37 -20.61 -0.26
C LEU A 193 18.85 -19.17 -0.32
N LYS A 194 19.73 -18.18 -0.14
CA LYS A 194 19.37 -16.76 -0.28
C LYS A 194 18.86 -16.44 -1.69
N SER A 195 19.50 -17.00 -2.72
CA SER A 195 19.04 -16.83 -4.11
C SER A 195 17.66 -17.45 -4.34
N GLN A 196 17.43 -18.67 -3.86
CA GLN A 196 16.12 -19.32 -3.98
C GLN A 196 15.02 -18.58 -3.22
N LEU A 197 15.32 -18.07 -2.03
CA LEU A 197 14.38 -17.30 -1.23
C LEU A 197 13.98 -16.00 -1.96
N LYS A 198 14.95 -15.32 -2.58
CA LYS A 198 14.69 -14.12 -3.40
C LYS A 198 13.78 -14.43 -4.59
N GLU A 199 14.02 -15.52 -5.30
CA GLU A 199 13.14 -15.96 -6.39
C GLU A 199 11.73 -16.30 -5.88
N PHE A 200 11.62 -16.94 -4.72
CA PHE A 200 10.34 -17.28 -4.12
C PHE A 200 9.52 -16.03 -3.76
N TYR A 201 10.15 -15.01 -3.16
CA TYR A 201 9.49 -13.74 -2.89
C TYR A 201 9.05 -13.02 -4.16
N ALA A 202 9.89 -13.00 -5.20
CA ALA A 202 9.51 -12.40 -6.48
C ALA A 202 8.29 -13.10 -7.11
N LYS A 203 8.23 -14.43 -7.06
CA LYS A 203 7.07 -15.21 -7.52
C LYS A 203 5.83 -14.94 -6.68
N ARG A 204 5.98 -14.84 -5.36
CA ARG A 204 4.87 -14.51 -4.44
C ARG A 204 4.27 -13.14 -4.77
N ASP A 205 5.13 -12.14 -5.00
CA ASP A 205 4.69 -10.79 -5.33
C ASP A 205 3.98 -10.73 -6.69
N GLU A 206 4.47 -11.48 -7.68
CA GLU A 206 3.80 -11.64 -8.97
C GLU A 206 2.39 -12.25 -8.81
N VAL A 207 2.27 -13.31 -8.00
CA VAL A 207 0.99 -13.98 -7.72
C VAL A 207 0.05 -13.03 -6.97
N ASN A 208 0.53 -12.30 -5.98
CA ASN A 208 -0.27 -11.31 -5.25
C ASN A 208 -0.80 -10.21 -6.19
N HIS A 209 0.04 -9.70 -7.09
CA HIS A 209 -0.38 -8.72 -8.09
C HIS A 209 -1.44 -9.29 -9.05
N LYS A 210 -1.29 -10.54 -9.47
CA LYS A 210 -2.30 -11.23 -10.29
C LYS A 210 -3.60 -11.42 -9.52
N SER A 211 -3.54 -11.83 -8.25
CA SER A 211 -4.72 -12.02 -7.39
C SER A 211 -5.51 -10.73 -7.24
N ALA A 212 -4.84 -9.61 -6.95
CA ALA A 212 -5.51 -8.31 -6.83
C ALA A 212 -6.29 -7.92 -8.11
N LYS A 213 -5.72 -8.22 -9.29
CA LYS A 213 -6.42 -7.99 -10.57
C LYS A 213 -7.65 -8.90 -10.74
N TYR A 214 -7.61 -10.13 -10.22
CA TYR A 214 -8.78 -11.02 -10.25
C TYR A 214 -9.90 -10.51 -9.33
N ASP A 215 -9.56 -9.94 -8.17
CA ASP A 215 -10.54 -9.35 -7.25
C ASP A 215 -11.21 -8.12 -7.88
N GLU A 216 -10.42 -7.23 -8.50
CA GLU A 216 -10.94 -6.08 -9.24
C GLU A 216 -11.88 -6.49 -10.39
N LEU A 217 -11.49 -7.52 -11.15
CA LEU A 217 -12.31 -8.04 -12.25
C LEU A 217 -13.63 -8.64 -11.72
N THR A 218 -13.58 -9.34 -10.60
CA THR A 218 -14.76 -9.95 -9.97
C THR A 218 -15.76 -8.87 -9.53
N GLU A 219 -15.28 -7.80 -8.90
CA GLU A 219 -16.13 -6.69 -8.49
C GLU A 219 -16.72 -5.93 -9.70
N ALA A 220 -15.92 -5.73 -10.76
CA ALA A 220 -16.40 -5.13 -12.01
C ALA A 220 -17.50 -5.98 -12.68
N ILE A 221 -17.36 -7.31 -12.68
CA ILE A 221 -18.40 -8.23 -13.19
C ILE A 221 -19.69 -8.09 -12.38
N LYS A 222 -19.59 -8.11 -11.04
CA LYS A 222 -20.76 -7.97 -10.16
C LYS A 222 -21.49 -6.64 -10.36
N GLN A 223 -20.75 -5.54 -10.54
CA GLN A 223 -21.34 -4.24 -10.88
C GLN A 223 -22.02 -4.26 -12.25
N SER A 224 -21.41 -4.90 -13.24
CA SER A 224 -21.98 -5.05 -14.59
C SER A 224 -23.28 -5.87 -14.57
N GLU A 225 -23.31 -6.98 -13.82
CA GLU A 225 -24.51 -7.80 -13.62
C GLU A 225 -25.64 -7.01 -12.95
N GLY A 226 -25.30 -6.21 -11.91
CA GLY A 226 -26.25 -5.32 -11.26
C GLY A 226 -26.86 -4.29 -12.23
N LYS A 227 -26.01 -3.66 -13.06
CA LYS A 227 -26.46 -2.74 -14.12
C LYS A 227 -27.33 -3.44 -15.15
N LEU A 228 -26.93 -4.63 -15.62
CA LEU A 228 -27.69 -5.41 -16.59
C LEU A 228 -29.09 -5.77 -16.06
N ASN A 229 -29.19 -6.20 -14.80
CA ASN A 229 -30.48 -6.49 -14.15
C ASN A 229 -31.36 -5.23 -14.08
N SER A 230 -30.77 -4.06 -13.76
CA SER A 230 -31.48 -2.78 -13.79
C SER A 230 -32.01 -2.44 -15.19
N TYR A 231 -31.19 -2.61 -16.24
CA TYR A 231 -31.63 -2.39 -17.62
C TYR A 231 -32.73 -3.37 -18.05
N GLN A 232 -32.63 -4.65 -17.68
CA GLN A 232 -33.67 -5.64 -17.96
C GLN A 232 -35.00 -5.26 -17.30
N LYS A 233 -34.98 -4.82 -16.04
CA LYS A 233 -36.17 -4.29 -15.36
C LYS A 233 -36.75 -3.08 -16.08
N LYS A 234 -35.90 -2.14 -16.51
CA LYS A 234 -36.32 -0.95 -17.27
C LYS A 234 -36.99 -1.33 -18.60
N ILE A 235 -36.41 -2.28 -19.35
CA ILE A 235 -36.97 -2.80 -20.60
C ILE A 235 -38.33 -3.48 -20.34
N ALA A 236 -38.45 -4.30 -19.29
CA ALA A 236 -39.71 -4.93 -18.93
C ALA A 236 -40.80 -3.89 -18.58
N SER A 237 -40.45 -2.87 -17.80
CA SER A 237 -41.36 -1.74 -17.50
C SER A 237 -41.79 -0.99 -18.76
N TYR A 238 -40.87 -0.67 -19.67
CA TYR A 238 -41.21 -0.02 -20.94
C TYR A 238 -42.12 -0.88 -21.80
N LYS A 239 -41.87 -2.19 -21.89
CA LYS A 239 -42.72 -3.12 -22.62
C LYS A 239 -44.14 -3.11 -22.06
N ASN A 240 -44.27 -3.21 -20.73
CA ASN A 240 -45.57 -3.20 -20.05
C ASN A 240 -46.32 -1.88 -20.29
N ILE A 241 -45.65 -0.73 -20.16
CA ILE A 241 -46.26 0.58 -20.41
C ILE A 241 -46.69 0.70 -21.88
N THR A 242 -45.83 0.29 -22.83
CA THR A 242 -46.14 0.35 -24.26
C THR A 242 -47.32 -0.54 -24.61
N GLU A 243 -47.42 -1.73 -24.02
CA GLU A 243 -48.58 -2.62 -24.21
C GLU A 243 -49.86 -2.02 -23.65
N LEU A 244 -49.80 -1.38 -22.47
CA LEU A 244 -50.94 -0.69 -21.89
C LEU A 244 -51.40 0.49 -22.76
N LEU A 245 -50.47 1.28 -23.30
CA LEU A 245 -50.78 2.37 -24.23
C LEU A 245 -51.47 1.84 -25.49
N LYS A 246 -50.96 0.77 -26.11
CA LYS A 246 -51.60 0.12 -27.26
C LYS A 246 -53.03 -0.34 -26.96
N LYS A 247 -53.29 -0.90 -25.78
CA LYS A 247 -54.64 -1.30 -25.35
C LYS A 247 -55.53 -0.07 -25.13
N GLY A 248 -54.99 1.02 -24.61
CA GLY A 248 -55.69 2.30 -24.50
C GLY A 248 -56.09 2.88 -25.85
N ASP A 249 -55.17 2.86 -26.82
CA ASP A 249 -55.43 3.30 -28.19
C ASP A 249 -56.52 2.46 -28.87
N LEU A 250 -56.49 1.14 -28.69
CA LEU A 250 -57.51 0.24 -29.21
C LEU A 250 -58.88 0.52 -28.59
N LEU A 251 -58.93 0.69 -27.26
CA LEU A 251 -60.18 1.05 -26.56
C LEU A 251 -60.75 2.36 -27.11
N LEU A 252 -59.91 3.39 -27.29
CA LEU A 252 -60.33 4.67 -27.87
C LEU A 252 -60.88 4.48 -29.29
N LEU A 253 -60.23 3.66 -30.11
CA LEU A 253 -60.69 3.37 -31.47
C LEU A 253 -62.07 2.69 -31.45
N GLU A 254 -62.24 1.64 -30.65
CA GLU A 254 -63.51 0.90 -30.53
C GLU A 254 -64.63 1.78 -29.98
N MET A 255 -64.34 2.60 -28.97
CA MET A 255 -65.33 3.48 -28.34
C MET A 255 -65.66 4.72 -29.18
N SER A 256 -64.74 5.19 -30.03
CA SER A 256 -64.98 6.35 -30.90
C SER A 256 -66.13 6.13 -31.89
N GLY A 257 -66.35 4.88 -32.31
CA GLY A 257 -67.47 4.50 -33.17
C GLY A 257 -68.84 4.67 -32.51
N LEU A 258 -68.93 4.58 -31.18
CA LEU A 258 -70.19 4.78 -30.45
C LEU A 258 -70.77 6.19 -30.63
N ILE A 259 -69.91 7.18 -30.86
CA ILE A 259 -70.32 8.57 -31.10
C ILE A 259 -71.16 8.70 -32.38
N TYR A 260 -70.91 7.83 -33.35
CA TYR A 260 -71.53 7.85 -34.68
C TYR A 260 -72.49 6.67 -34.90
N ALA A 261 -72.77 5.86 -33.88
CA ALA A 261 -73.67 4.73 -34.00
C ALA A 261 -75.12 5.20 -34.21
N ASP A 262 -75.81 4.60 -35.19
CA ASP A 262 -77.19 4.93 -35.52
C ASP A 262 -78.14 4.66 -34.34
N GLU A 263 -77.77 3.74 -33.44
CA GLU A 263 -78.51 3.32 -32.26
C GLU A 263 -78.46 4.31 -31.09
N THR A 264 -77.67 5.40 -31.17
CA THR A 264 -77.53 6.39 -30.10
C THR A 264 -78.84 7.07 -29.70
N HIS A 265 -79.84 7.08 -30.59
CA HIS A 265 -81.19 7.59 -30.29
C HIS A 265 -81.95 6.80 -29.21
N TYR A 266 -81.52 5.58 -28.88
CA TYR A 266 -82.08 4.80 -27.77
C TYR A 266 -81.51 5.21 -26.40
N ILE A 267 -80.35 5.87 -26.36
CA ILE A 267 -79.68 6.28 -25.10
C ILE A 267 -80.59 7.18 -24.26
N GLN A 268 -81.36 8.08 -24.89
CA GLN A 268 -82.27 8.98 -24.16
C GLN A 268 -83.67 8.40 -23.93
N ARG A 269 -83.98 7.24 -24.52
CA ARG A 269 -85.34 6.65 -24.52
C ARG A 269 -85.47 5.45 -23.59
N ASP A 270 -84.37 4.77 -23.27
CA ASP A 270 -84.31 3.66 -22.33
C ASP A 270 -83.50 4.07 -21.09
N GLY A 271 -84.13 4.03 -19.91
CA GLY A 271 -83.50 4.45 -18.66
C GLY A 271 -82.30 3.59 -18.23
N LEU A 272 -82.30 2.29 -18.58
CA LEU A 272 -81.19 1.40 -18.27
C LEU A 272 -80.01 1.67 -19.20
N ILE A 273 -80.27 1.80 -20.52
CA ILE A 273 -79.22 2.14 -21.50
C ILE A 273 -78.61 3.51 -21.18
N LYS A 274 -79.44 4.48 -20.78
CA LYS A 274 -78.99 5.81 -20.34
C LYS A 274 -78.02 5.71 -19.17
N GLN A 275 -78.40 4.97 -18.13
CA GLN A 275 -77.60 4.83 -16.92
C GLN A 275 -76.25 4.16 -17.20
N GLU A 276 -76.22 3.11 -18.02
CA GLU A 276 -74.97 2.44 -18.42
C GLU A 276 -74.07 3.37 -19.26
N PHE A 277 -74.66 4.16 -20.16
CA PHE A 277 -73.93 5.14 -20.97
C PHE A 277 -73.34 6.27 -20.10
N ASP A 278 -74.14 6.88 -19.22
CA ASP A 278 -73.69 7.94 -18.31
C ASP A 278 -72.57 7.42 -17.38
N SER A 279 -72.71 6.19 -16.85
CA SER A 279 -71.69 5.51 -16.04
C SER A 279 -70.40 5.23 -16.81
N LEU A 280 -70.49 4.87 -18.10
CA LEU A 280 -69.32 4.71 -18.97
C LEU A 280 -68.58 6.04 -19.18
N VAL A 281 -69.33 7.11 -19.49
CA VAL A 281 -68.79 8.46 -19.70
C VAL A 281 -68.11 8.98 -18.44
N ASP A 282 -68.75 8.89 -17.27
CA ASP A 282 -68.18 9.35 -16.00
C ASP A 282 -66.89 8.61 -15.63
N ARG A 283 -66.85 7.28 -15.85
CA ARG A 283 -65.64 6.48 -15.65
C ARG A 283 -64.53 6.89 -16.61
N GLY A 284 -64.85 7.17 -17.87
CA GLY A 284 -63.91 7.66 -18.87
C GLY A 284 -63.34 9.03 -18.50
N LEU A 285 -64.19 10.00 -18.17
CA LEU A 285 -63.78 11.34 -17.75
C LEU A 285 -62.87 11.29 -16.53
N LYS A 286 -63.22 10.47 -15.52
CA LYS A 286 -62.37 10.28 -14.33
C LYS A 286 -61.00 9.70 -14.69
N LEU A 287 -60.97 8.64 -15.51
CA LEU A 287 -59.72 8.04 -15.97
C LEU A 287 -58.82 9.04 -16.71
N PHE A 288 -59.36 9.81 -17.65
CA PHE A 288 -58.58 10.79 -18.40
C PHE A 288 -58.11 11.95 -17.53
N ASN A 289 -58.91 12.40 -16.57
CA ASN A 289 -58.49 13.41 -15.60
C ASN A 289 -57.33 12.89 -14.73
N ASP A 290 -57.41 11.65 -14.23
CA ASP A 290 -56.34 11.03 -13.44
C ASP A 290 -55.03 10.89 -14.25
N LEU A 291 -55.15 10.50 -15.54
CA LEU A 291 -54.01 10.41 -16.46
C LEU A 291 -53.43 11.80 -16.80
N ASP A 292 -54.28 12.82 -16.97
CA ASP A 292 -53.84 14.20 -17.23
C ASP A 292 -53.08 14.79 -16.03
N MET A 293 -53.53 14.52 -14.81
CA MET A 293 -52.78 14.88 -13.60
C MET A 293 -51.38 14.24 -13.58
N LYS A 294 -51.27 12.97 -14.01
CA LYS A 294 -49.96 12.30 -14.11
C LYS A 294 -49.09 12.91 -15.21
N ARG A 295 -49.66 13.28 -16.36
CA ARG A 295 -48.98 13.96 -17.47
C ARG A 295 -48.39 15.31 -17.05
N LYS A 296 -49.15 16.09 -16.26
CA LYS A 296 -48.73 17.43 -15.80
C LYS A 296 -47.68 17.39 -14.68
N ASN A 297 -47.64 16.34 -13.86
CA ASN A 297 -46.66 16.20 -12.77
C ASN A 297 -45.22 15.89 -13.25
N THR A 298 -44.96 15.79 -14.55
CA THR A 298 -43.64 15.51 -15.14
C THR A 298 -42.87 16.75 -15.64
N GLU A 299 -43.41 17.97 -15.52
CA GLU A 299 -42.72 19.22 -15.93
C GLU A 299 -41.66 19.74 -14.92
N ILE A 300 -40.95 18.86 -14.21
CA ILE A 300 -39.82 19.26 -13.34
C ILE A 300 -38.52 18.58 -13.81
N LEU A 301 -37.75 19.36 -14.59
CA LEU A 301 -36.28 19.33 -14.78
C LEU A 301 -35.63 18.01 -15.26
N GLU A 302 -35.82 17.66 -16.53
CA GLU A 302 -34.77 16.96 -17.29
C GLU A 302 -33.83 18.01 -17.92
N GLY A 303 -32.83 18.45 -17.16
CA GLY A 303 -31.85 19.40 -17.67
C GLY A 303 -30.90 19.91 -16.60
N GLU A 304 -29.94 19.07 -16.21
CA GLU A 304 -28.54 19.41 -15.91
C GLU A 304 -27.89 18.22 -15.19
N VAL A 305 -27.01 17.51 -15.90
CA VAL A 305 -25.91 16.77 -15.27
C VAL A 305 -24.64 17.30 -15.92
N LEU A 306 -23.94 18.17 -15.18
CA LEU A 306 -22.52 18.47 -15.36
C LEU A 306 -21.68 17.28 -14.85
#